data_AF-A0A288DN17-F1
#
_entry.id   AF-A0A288DN17-F1
#
_cell.length_a   1.000
_cell.length_b   1.000
_cell.length_c   1.000
_cell.angle_alpha   90.00
_cell.angle_beta   90.00
_cell.angle_gamma   90.00
#
_symmetry.space_group_name_H-M   'P 1'
#
loop_
_entity.id
_entity.type
_entity.pdbx_description
1 polymer ?
#
loop_
_entity_poly.entity_id
_entity_poly.type
_entity_poly.pdbx_seq_one_letter_code
_entity_poly.pdbx_strand_id
1 'polypeptide(L)'
;MRSGLNKFQRCPGCGNFMIHLAIKNAIKELNIPKHKVMVVTGIGCSGKMSQYLDGYGAESLHGRSVPFATGIKLANPDLTVIAYGGDGDGYGIGLGHLLHAARRDTNITYIVADNENYALTTGQASPTTPIDIPTKSTPAGNQITPFNPIELVKAAGCRNVVDAVDKDIKNLTQAIVSAIQHQGFSHIHVNQACPTWRRW
;
A
#
# COMPACT_ATOMS: atom_id res chain seq x y z
N MET A 1 -3.48 -23.84 -9.38
CA MET A 1 -3.58 -22.62 -10.22
C MET A 1 -5.03 -22.45 -10.63
N ARG A 2 -5.70 -21.36 -10.24
CA ARG A 2 -7.08 -21.12 -10.68
C ARG A 2 -7.07 -20.59 -12.13
N SER A 3 -7.08 -21.50 -13.10
CA SER A 3 -7.22 -21.19 -14.51
C SER A 3 -8.60 -20.59 -14.77
N GLY A 4 -8.67 -19.33 -15.21
CA GLY A 4 -9.89 -18.70 -15.75
C GLY A 4 -10.48 -17.49 -15.01
N LEU A 5 -9.93 -17.05 -13.86
CA LEU A 5 -10.55 -15.98 -13.04
C LEU A 5 -9.72 -14.70 -12.86
N ASN A 6 -8.53 -14.57 -13.44
CA ASN A 6 -7.68 -13.38 -13.25
C ASN A 6 -8.01 -12.24 -14.24
N LYS A 7 -9.29 -11.89 -14.42
CA LYS A 7 -9.60 -10.56 -14.94
C LYS A 7 -9.26 -9.56 -13.82
N PHE A 8 -8.31 -8.65 -14.07
CA PHE A 8 -8.05 -7.56 -13.15
C PHE A 8 -9.35 -6.75 -12.96
N GLN A 9 -9.94 -6.85 -11.77
CA GLN A 9 -11.19 -6.17 -11.44
C GLN A 9 -10.88 -4.76 -10.94
N ARG A 10 -10.31 -3.92 -11.82
CA ARG A 10 -9.95 -2.53 -11.57
C ARG A 10 -10.45 -1.65 -12.71
N CYS A 11 -10.80 -0.42 -12.40
CA CYS A 11 -11.25 0.57 -13.39
C CYS A 11 -10.13 0.85 -14.41
N PRO A 12 -10.44 1.04 -15.70
CA PRO A 12 -9.46 1.48 -16.70
C PRO A 12 -8.75 2.77 -16.23
N GLY A 13 -7.42 2.80 -16.34
CA GLY A 13 -6.60 3.93 -15.88
C GLY A 13 -6.29 3.95 -14.37
N CYS A 14 -6.70 2.95 -13.60
CA CYS A 14 -6.37 2.86 -12.17
C CYS A 14 -4.86 2.67 -11.94
N GLY A 15 -4.26 3.55 -11.14
CA GLY A 15 -2.85 3.54 -10.80
C GLY A 15 -2.33 2.25 -10.16
N ASN A 16 -3.20 1.50 -9.49
CA ASN A 16 -2.83 0.20 -8.92
C ASN A 16 -2.28 -0.78 -9.99
N PHE A 17 -2.60 -0.61 -11.28
CA PHE A 17 -1.97 -1.39 -12.36
C PHE A 17 -0.46 -1.16 -12.43
N MET A 18 -0.02 0.09 -12.32
CA MET A 18 1.39 0.45 -12.39
C MET A 18 2.13 0.01 -11.13
N ILE A 19 1.50 0.16 -9.96
CA ILE A 19 2.07 -0.31 -8.69
C ILE A 19 2.24 -1.83 -8.69
N HIS A 20 1.25 -2.57 -9.21
CA HIS A 20 1.35 -4.02 -9.38
C HIS A 20 2.55 -4.41 -10.26
N LEU A 21 2.71 -3.74 -11.40
CA LEU A 21 3.83 -3.99 -12.32
C LEU A 21 5.18 -3.62 -11.68
N ALA A 22 5.26 -2.53 -10.91
CA ALA A 22 6.47 -2.15 -10.19
C ALA A 22 6.88 -3.19 -9.12
N ILE A 23 5.92 -3.72 -8.34
CA ILE A 23 6.19 -4.80 -7.38
C ILE A 23 6.71 -6.05 -8.10
N LYS A 24 6.07 -6.44 -9.21
CA LYS A 24 6.49 -7.59 -10.01
C LYS A 24 7.91 -7.42 -10.57
N ASN A 25 8.24 -6.22 -11.04
CA ASN A 25 9.58 -5.91 -11.55
C ASN A 25 10.62 -5.97 -10.43
N ALA A 26 10.33 -5.41 -9.25
CA ALA A 26 11.25 -5.44 -8.12
C ALA A 26 11.55 -6.87 -7.62
N ILE A 27 10.52 -7.72 -7.52
CA ILE A 27 10.68 -9.14 -7.17
C ILE A 27 11.56 -9.86 -8.20
N LYS A 28 11.34 -9.59 -9.49
CA LYS A 28 12.12 -10.18 -10.59
C LYS A 28 13.58 -9.71 -10.56
N GLU A 29 13.81 -8.42 -10.37
CA GLU A 29 15.15 -7.82 -10.32
C GLU A 29 15.99 -8.37 -9.15
N LEU A 30 15.35 -8.57 -7.99
CA LEU A 30 15.97 -9.18 -6.82
C LEU A 30 16.07 -10.71 -6.90
N ASN A 31 15.59 -11.33 -7.98
CA ASN A 31 15.56 -12.78 -8.18
C ASN A 31 14.94 -13.55 -7.00
N ILE A 32 13.91 -12.98 -6.35
CA ILE A 32 13.29 -13.61 -5.18
C ILE A 32 12.43 -14.80 -5.66
N PRO A 33 12.68 -16.02 -5.18
CA PRO A 33 11.86 -17.17 -5.54
C PRO A 33 10.41 -16.95 -5.10
N LYS A 34 9.43 -17.33 -5.95
CA LYS A 34 8.00 -17.13 -5.66
C LYS A 34 7.56 -17.67 -4.29
N HIS A 35 8.13 -18.80 -3.85
CA HIS A 35 7.83 -19.43 -2.56
C HIS A 35 8.45 -18.69 -1.34
N LYS A 36 9.26 -17.65 -1.57
CA LYS A 36 9.80 -16.76 -0.54
C LYS A 36 9.07 -15.41 -0.49
N VAL A 37 8.15 -15.13 -1.41
CA VAL A 37 7.35 -13.90 -1.45
C VAL A 37 6.05 -14.11 -0.68
N MET A 38 5.76 -13.20 0.25
CA MET A 38 4.46 -13.10 0.92
C MET A 38 3.89 -11.70 0.75
N VAL A 39 2.70 -11.60 0.16
CA VAL A 39 1.98 -10.34 0.00
C VAL A 39 0.78 -10.33 0.94
N VAL A 40 0.73 -9.34 1.83
CA VAL A 40 -0.37 -9.17 2.80
C VAL A 40 -1.13 -7.90 2.48
N THR A 41 -2.43 -8.01 2.26
CA THR A 41 -3.28 -6.86 1.94
C THR A 41 -4.29 -6.57 3.04
N GLY A 42 -4.71 -5.31 3.13
CA GLY A 42 -5.90 -4.89 3.87
C GLY A 42 -7.15 -4.97 3.01
N ILE A 43 -8.13 -4.11 3.29
CA ILE A 43 -9.40 -4.05 2.55
C ILE A 43 -9.51 -2.74 1.77
N GLY A 44 -9.91 -2.85 0.49
CA GLY A 44 -10.04 -1.73 -0.43
C GLY A 44 -9.82 -2.16 -1.88
N CYS A 45 -9.84 -1.21 -2.82
CA CYS A 45 -9.42 -1.48 -4.20
C CYS A 45 -7.97 -1.99 -4.25
N SER A 46 -7.14 -1.49 -3.32
CA SER A 46 -5.78 -1.95 -3.04
C SER A 46 -5.75 -3.39 -2.51
N GLY A 47 -6.76 -3.79 -1.73
CA GLY A 47 -6.87 -5.09 -1.06
C GLY A 47 -6.72 -6.31 -1.97
N LYS A 48 -7.12 -6.18 -3.25
CA LYS A 48 -7.03 -7.27 -4.24
C LYS A 48 -5.59 -7.57 -4.70
N MET A 49 -4.58 -6.80 -4.30
CA MET A 49 -3.20 -6.96 -4.79
C MET A 49 -2.62 -8.36 -4.52
N SER A 50 -2.92 -8.96 -3.37
CA SER A 50 -2.46 -10.31 -2.98
C SER A 50 -3.00 -11.41 -3.91
N GLN A 51 -4.08 -11.15 -4.64
CA GLN A 51 -4.69 -12.09 -5.59
C GLN A 51 -4.05 -12.03 -6.99
N TYR A 52 -3.27 -10.98 -7.27
CA TYR A 52 -2.73 -10.70 -8.61
C TYR A 52 -1.22 -10.92 -8.75
N LEU A 53 -0.51 -11.00 -7.62
CA LEU A 53 0.92 -11.26 -7.59
C LEU A 53 1.22 -12.76 -7.46
N ASP A 54 2.32 -13.19 -8.09
CA ASP A 54 2.83 -14.54 -7.95
C ASP A 54 3.52 -14.71 -6.57
N GLY A 55 3.12 -15.71 -5.80
CA GLY A 55 3.71 -16.03 -4.49
C GLY A 55 2.64 -16.48 -3.49
N TYR A 56 2.95 -16.39 -2.20
CA TYR A 56 1.94 -16.51 -1.15
C TYR A 56 1.22 -15.17 -0.98
N GLY A 57 -0.09 -15.22 -0.76
CA GLY A 57 -0.94 -14.04 -0.59
C GLY A 57 -1.92 -14.23 0.57
N ALA A 58 -2.09 -13.21 1.40
CA ALA A 58 -3.16 -13.14 2.39
C ALA A 58 -3.91 -11.81 2.28
N GLU A 59 -5.22 -11.88 2.16
CA GLU A 59 -6.12 -10.74 2.39
C GLU A 59 -6.53 -10.78 3.86
N SER A 60 -6.10 -9.77 4.61
CA SER A 60 -6.36 -9.67 6.06
C SER A 60 -7.67 -8.91 6.32
N LEU A 61 -7.76 -8.19 7.44
CA LEU A 61 -8.88 -7.30 7.75
C LEU A 61 -8.52 -5.84 7.46
N HIS A 62 -9.53 -4.98 7.41
CA HIS A 62 -9.33 -3.56 7.15
C HIS A 62 -8.42 -2.92 8.21
N GLY A 63 -7.31 -2.34 7.76
CA GLY A 63 -6.25 -1.77 8.58
C GLY A 63 -5.42 -2.79 9.36
N ARG A 64 -5.46 -4.08 9.00
CA ARG A 64 -4.74 -5.16 9.70
C ARG A 64 -3.66 -5.82 8.85
N SER A 65 -3.33 -5.26 7.69
CA SER A 65 -2.24 -5.74 6.82
C SER A 65 -0.89 -5.73 7.52
N VAL A 66 -0.52 -4.61 8.15
CA VAL A 66 0.74 -4.42 8.88
C VAL A 66 0.93 -5.38 10.07
N PRO A 67 -0.02 -5.51 11.02
CA PRO A 67 0.16 -6.43 12.15
C PRO A 67 0.17 -7.90 11.69
N PHE A 68 -0.59 -8.25 10.66
CA PHE A 68 -0.58 -9.61 10.09
C PHE A 68 0.76 -9.92 9.41
N ALA A 69 1.28 -8.97 8.61
CA ALA A 69 2.61 -9.05 8.00
C ALA A 69 3.72 -9.14 9.05
N THR A 70 3.60 -8.40 10.15
CA THR A 70 4.54 -8.44 11.28
C THR A 70 4.58 -9.85 11.88
N GLY A 71 3.43 -10.45 12.16
CA GLY A 71 3.36 -11.82 12.69
C GLY A 71 4.01 -12.85 11.76
N ILE A 72 3.76 -12.75 10.45
CA ILE A 72 4.38 -13.61 9.44
C ILE A 72 5.90 -13.45 9.46
N LYS A 73 6.41 -12.21 9.43
CA LYS A 73 7.86 -11.96 9.37
C LYS A 73 8.57 -12.46 10.63
N LEU A 74 7.94 -12.34 11.79
CA LEU A 74 8.47 -12.87 13.04
C LEU A 74 8.45 -14.40 13.08
N ALA A 75 7.39 -15.03 12.55
CA ALA A 75 7.28 -16.49 12.51
C ALA A 75 8.22 -17.13 11.47
N ASN A 76 8.48 -16.45 10.35
CA ASN A 76 9.40 -16.91 9.31
C ASN A 76 10.23 -15.74 8.75
N PRO A 77 11.41 -15.48 9.36
CA PRO A 77 12.29 -14.38 8.96
C PRO A 77 12.84 -14.48 7.54
N ASP A 78 12.84 -15.68 6.92
CA ASP A 78 13.36 -15.88 5.57
C ASP A 78 12.42 -15.36 4.47
N LEU A 79 11.16 -15.05 4.80
CA LEU A 79 10.22 -14.54 3.81
C LEU A 79 10.47 -13.06 3.52
N THR A 80 10.38 -12.70 2.23
CA THR A 80 10.18 -11.31 1.81
C THR A 80 8.71 -10.98 1.98
N VAL A 81 8.40 -10.19 3.00
CA VAL A 81 7.03 -9.82 3.34
C VAL A 81 6.74 -8.39 2.88
N ILE A 82 5.75 -8.27 1.99
CA ILE A 82 5.27 -7.00 1.45
C ILE A 82 3.83 -6.80 1.93
N ALA A 83 3.61 -5.79 2.78
CA ALA A 83 2.28 -5.32 3.13
C ALA A 83 1.82 -4.28 2.09
N TYR A 84 0.53 -4.30 1.76
CA TYR A 84 -0.05 -3.38 0.78
C TYR A 84 -1.43 -2.89 1.23
N GLY A 85 -1.66 -1.58 1.18
CA GLY A 85 -2.91 -0.95 1.61
C GLY A 85 -3.28 0.27 0.78
N GLY A 86 -4.49 0.78 0.99
CA GLY A 86 -4.87 2.12 0.57
C GLY A 86 -4.62 3.12 1.70
N ASP A 87 -4.66 4.40 1.38
CA ASP A 87 -4.65 5.52 2.33
C ASP A 87 -5.65 5.34 3.50
N GLY A 88 -6.89 4.95 3.22
CA GLY A 88 -7.86 4.67 4.28
C GLY A 88 -7.55 3.48 5.18
N ASP A 89 -7.01 2.44 4.56
CA ASP A 89 -6.62 1.21 5.25
C ASP A 89 -5.42 1.48 6.16
N GLY A 90 -4.40 2.16 5.64
CA GLY A 90 -3.13 2.40 6.34
C GLY A 90 -3.12 3.61 7.27
N TYR A 91 -3.60 4.76 6.79
CA TYR A 91 -3.57 6.03 7.54
C TYR A 91 -4.87 6.33 8.29
N GLY A 92 -5.93 5.55 8.03
CA GLY A 92 -7.19 5.62 8.77
C GLY A 92 -7.22 4.60 9.89
N ILE A 93 -8.01 3.54 9.72
CA ILE A 93 -8.21 2.50 10.75
C ILE A 93 -6.93 1.71 11.09
N GLY A 94 -5.93 1.69 10.20
CA GLY A 94 -4.64 1.02 10.41
C GLY A 94 -3.56 1.87 11.07
N LEU A 95 -3.81 3.17 11.31
CA LEU A 95 -2.74 4.12 11.64
C LEU A 95 -1.92 3.72 12.88
N GLY A 96 -2.59 3.31 13.96
CA GLY A 96 -1.89 2.89 15.17
C GLY A 96 -0.92 1.72 14.93
N HIS A 97 -1.28 0.78 14.05
CA HIS A 97 -0.40 -0.34 13.73
C HIS A 97 0.78 0.08 12.86
N LEU A 98 0.57 0.99 11.91
CA LEU A 98 1.62 1.58 11.07
C LEU A 98 2.70 2.24 11.95
N LEU A 99 2.31 3.16 12.84
CA LEU A 99 3.26 3.89 13.69
C LEU A 99 4.04 2.94 14.61
N HIS A 100 3.38 1.91 15.15
CA HIS A 100 4.06 0.95 15.99
C HIS A 100 4.95 -0.04 15.21
N ALA A 101 4.64 -0.35 13.96
CA ALA A 101 5.53 -1.16 13.12
C ALA A 101 6.80 -0.38 12.74
N ALA A 102 6.65 0.91 12.39
CA ALA A 102 7.76 1.83 12.19
C ALA A 102 8.64 1.92 13.45
N ARG A 103 8.05 2.15 14.62
CA ARG A 103 8.78 2.24 15.90
C ARG A 103 9.49 0.93 16.29
N ARG A 104 8.92 -0.23 15.93
CA ARG A 104 9.54 -1.55 16.17
C ARG A 104 10.56 -1.92 15.12
N ASP A 105 10.64 -1.17 14.02
CA ASP A 105 11.55 -1.40 12.90
C ASP A 105 11.47 -2.85 12.36
N THR A 106 10.25 -3.39 12.30
CA THR A 106 10.02 -4.76 11.82
C THR A 106 10.39 -4.84 10.34
N ASN A 107 11.22 -5.83 9.97
CA ASN A 107 11.75 -6.01 8.61
C ASN A 107 10.67 -6.41 7.57
N ILE A 108 9.79 -5.47 7.24
CA ILE A 108 8.74 -5.60 6.24
C ILE A 108 8.69 -4.33 5.39
N THR A 109 8.30 -4.47 4.14
CA THR A 109 8.00 -3.34 3.25
C THR A 109 6.50 -3.08 3.26
N TYR A 110 6.07 -1.87 3.62
CA TYR A 110 4.68 -1.44 3.53
C TYR A 110 4.51 -0.40 2.43
N ILE A 111 3.67 -0.70 1.46
CA ILE A 111 3.34 0.17 0.34
C ILE A 111 1.90 0.65 0.51
N VAL A 112 1.70 1.96 0.54
CA VAL A 112 0.37 2.56 0.61
C VAL A 112 0.06 3.26 -0.70
N ALA A 113 -0.96 2.77 -1.41
CA ALA A 113 -1.51 3.41 -2.60
C ALA A 113 -2.49 4.51 -2.16
N ASP A 114 -2.00 5.74 -2.15
CA ASP A 114 -2.76 6.90 -1.73
C ASP A 114 -3.49 7.52 -2.93
N ASN A 115 -4.81 7.33 -2.95
CA ASN A 115 -5.67 7.98 -3.93
C ASN A 115 -6.59 9.02 -3.32
N GLU A 116 -6.33 9.42 -2.07
CA GLU A 116 -7.03 10.50 -1.37
C GLU A 116 -8.55 10.29 -1.25
N ASN A 117 -9.03 9.04 -1.30
CA ASN A 117 -10.44 8.67 -1.11
C ASN A 117 -10.64 7.17 -0.79
N TYR A 118 -11.83 6.80 -0.30
CA TYR A 118 -12.23 5.40 -0.15
C TYR A 118 -12.94 4.88 -1.40
N ALA A 119 -12.15 4.54 -2.42
CA ALA A 119 -12.67 4.19 -3.74
C ALA A 119 -13.62 2.98 -3.76
N LEU A 120 -13.31 1.93 -2.98
CA LEU A 120 -14.11 0.70 -2.99
C LEU A 120 -15.51 0.92 -2.38
N THR A 121 -15.60 1.76 -1.37
CA THR A 121 -16.85 2.14 -0.70
C THR A 121 -17.55 3.32 -1.40
N THR A 122 -17.08 3.69 -2.58
CA THR A 122 -17.66 4.68 -3.50
C THR A 122 -17.28 6.15 -3.28
N GLY A 123 -16.05 6.43 -2.83
CA GLY A 123 -15.44 7.76 -2.92
C GLY A 123 -15.73 8.70 -1.75
N GLN A 124 -15.71 8.17 -0.53
CA GLN A 124 -15.68 8.97 0.70
C GLN A 124 -14.31 9.61 0.92
N ALA A 125 -14.27 10.68 1.70
CA ALA A 125 -13.02 11.30 2.14
C ALA A 125 -12.17 10.30 2.94
N SER A 126 -10.87 10.32 2.69
CA SER A 126 -9.84 9.60 3.41
C SER A 126 -9.03 10.56 4.29
N PRO A 127 -8.11 10.04 5.13
CA PRO A 127 -7.23 10.87 5.94
C PRO A 127 -6.23 11.72 5.14
N THR A 128 -6.16 11.53 3.82
CA THR A 128 -5.26 12.26 2.91
C THR A 128 -6.02 13.10 1.88
N THR A 129 -7.36 13.12 1.92
CA THR A 129 -8.17 14.01 1.09
C THR A 129 -7.81 15.47 1.35
N PRO A 130 -7.46 16.27 0.33
CA PRO A 130 -7.11 17.68 0.53
C PRO A 130 -8.29 18.49 1.08
N ILE A 131 -7.98 19.60 1.76
CA ILE A 131 -9.00 20.53 2.30
C ILE A 131 -9.85 21.08 1.14
N ASP A 132 -11.12 21.34 1.43
CA ASP A 132 -12.14 21.88 0.53
C ASP A 132 -12.50 20.99 -0.67
N ILE A 133 -11.86 19.82 -0.83
CA ILE A 133 -12.21 18.86 -1.89
C ILE A 133 -13.53 18.16 -1.56
N PRO A 134 -14.57 18.28 -2.40
CA PRO A 134 -15.82 17.58 -2.20
C PRO A 134 -15.69 16.08 -2.45
N THR A 135 -16.28 15.27 -1.57
CA THR A 135 -16.40 13.82 -1.73
C THR A 135 -17.83 13.37 -1.47
N LYS A 136 -18.14 12.08 -1.64
CA LYS A 136 -19.51 11.59 -1.35
C LYS A 136 -19.95 11.79 0.10
N SER A 137 -19.02 11.70 1.06
CA SER A 137 -19.31 11.88 2.48
C SER A 137 -19.15 13.32 2.94
N THR A 138 -18.40 14.14 2.19
CA THR A 138 -18.15 15.56 2.47
C THR A 138 -18.52 16.41 1.24
N PRO A 139 -19.81 16.52 0.88
CA PRO A 139 -20.24 17.23 -0.34
C PRO A 139 -19.93 18.73 -0.30
N ALA A 140 -19.77 19.32 0.89
CA ALA A 140 -19.36 20.71 1.07
C ALA A 140 -17.83 20.91 1.08
N GLY A 141 -17.05 19.86 0.80
CA GLY A 141 -15.59 19.89 0.93
C GLY A 141 -15.09 19.25 2.23
N ASN A 142 -13.89 18.68 2.20
CA ASN A 142 -13.23 18.18 3.41
C ASN A 142 -12.78 19.35 4.30
N GLN A 143 -13.15 19.30 5.58
CA GLN A 143 -12.80 20.32 6.58
C GLN A 143 -11.70 19.85 7.55
N ILE A 144 -11.25 18.60 7.41
CA ILE A 144 -10.25 18.00 8.30
C ILE A 144 -8.88 18.13 7.63
N THR A 145 -7.89 18.64 8.35
CA THR A 145 -6.51 18.70 7.86
C THR A 145 -6.01 17.31 7.48
N PRO A 146 -5.58 17.08 6.22
CA PRO A 146 -5.06 15.78 5.81
C PRO A 146 -3.73 15.49 6.51
N PHE A 147 -3.48 14.22 6.79
CA PHE A 147 -2.16 13.79 7.21
C PHE A 147 -1.16 13.98 6.08
N ASN A 148 0.07 14.34 6.44
CA ASN A 148 1.24 14.14 5.60
C ASN A 148 1.83 12.76 5.94
N PRO A 149 1.68 11.73 5.07
CA PRO A 149 2.13 10.38 5.41
C PRO A 149 3.63 10.27 5.64
N ILE A 150 4.42 11.06 4.91
CA ILE A 150 5.89 11.03 5.00
C ILE A 150 6.34 11.55 6.37
N GLU A 151 5.82 12.70 6.78
CA GLU A 151 6.14 13.29 8.08
C GLU A 151 5.66 12.42 9.24
N LEU A 152 4.44 11.88 9.13
CA LEU A 152 3.83 11.04 10.15
C LEU A 152 4.66 9.78 10.44
N VAL A 153 5.11 9.09 9.39
CA VAL A 153 5.86 7.84 9.52
C VAL A 153 7.32 8.10 9.90
N LYS A 154 7.92 9.22 9.46
CA LYS A 154 9.23 9.67 9.95
C LYS A 154 9.20 10.00 11.44
N ALA A 155 8.18 10.73 11.90
CA ALA A 155 7.99 11.05 13.31
C ALA A 155 7.81 9.80 14.19
N ALA A 156 7.28 8.72 13.63
CA ALA A 156 7.18 7.42 14.30
C ALA A 156 8.50 6.63 14.35
N GLY A 157 9.57 7.12 13.73
CA GLY A 157 10.91 6.51 13.76
C GLY A 157 11.25 5.63 12.55
N CYS A 158 10.47 5.68 11.46
CA CYS A 158 10.78 4.91 10.26
C CYS A 158 12.06 5.40 9.58
N ARG A 159 13.02 4.51 9.37
CA ARG A 159 14.35 4.84 8.82
C ARG A 159 14.37 4.87 7.30
N ASN A 160 13.51 4.09 6.65
CA ASN A 160 13.37 4.08 5.20
C ASN A 160 11.97 4.52 4.79
N VAL A 161 11.87 5.75 4.30
CA VAL A 161 10.61 6.36 3.87
C VAL A 161 10.79 6.90 2.46
N VAL A 162 9.94 6.45 1.53
CA VAL A 162 9.95 6.90 0.15
C VAL A 162 8.59 7.49 -0.20
N ASP A 163 8.62 8.61 -0.92
CA ASP A 163 7.48 9.20 -1.61
C ASP A 163 7.62 8.94 -3.11
N ALA A 164 6.59 8.41 -3.75
CA ALA A 164 6.62 7.98 -5.14
C ALA A 164 5.30 8.28 -5.85
N VAL A 165 5.31 8.20 -7.18
CA VAL A 165 4.12 8.39 -8.03
C VAL A 165 3.96 7.15 -8.91
N ASP A 166 2.73 6.67 -9.04
CA ASP A 166 2.39 5.46 -9.80
C ASP A 166 2.83 5.49 -11.28
N LYS A 167 2.78 6.67 -11.92
CA LYS A 167 3.15 6.87 -13.32
C LYS A 167 4.65 6.74 -13.58
N ASP A 168 5.50 6.99 -12.58
CA ASP A 168 6.94 6.83 -12.71
C ASP A 168 7.37 5.42 -12.30
N ILE A 169 7.07 4.48 -13.19
CA ILE A 169 7.22 3.05 -12.87
C ILE A 169 8.67 2.65 -12.59
N LYS A 170 9.63 3.34 -13.22
CA LYS A 170 11.05 3.04 -13.09
C LYS A 170 11.50 3.40 -11.68
N ASN A 171 11.22 4.62 -11.23
CA ASN A 171 11.59 5.06 -9.89
C ASN A 171 10.80 4.31 -8.81
N LEU A 172 9.51 4.02 -9.03
CA LEU A 172 8.74 3.20 -8.10
C LEU A 172 9.29 1.77 -7.98
N THR A 173 9.73 1.15 -9.08
CA THR A 173 10.37 -0.17 -9.03
C THR A 173 11.64 -0.12 -8.17
N GLN A 174 12.50 0.87 -8.39
CA GLN A 174 13.75 1.02 -7.65
C GLN A 174 13.52 1.36 -6.16
N ALA A 175 12.48 2.14 -5.85
CA ALA A 175 12.05 2.38 -4.47
C ALA A 175 11.65 1.07 -3.77
N ILE A 176 10.90 0.20 -4.44
CA ILE A 176 10.49 -1.10 -3.90
C ILE A 176 11.70 -2.03 -3.74
N VAL A 177 12.63 -2.06 -4.69
CA VAL A 177 13.89 -2.81 -4.57
C VAL A 177 14.66 -2.39 -3.33
N SER A 178 14.90 -1.08 -3.17
CA SER A 178 15.60 -0.52 -2.01
C SER A 178 14.87 -0.84 -0.70
N ALA A 179 13.55 -0.73 -0.68
CA ALA A 179 12.73 -1.02 0.49
C ALA A 179 12.77 -2.49 0.94
N ILE A 180 12.80 -3.43 -0.02
CA ILE A 180 12.93 -4.86 0.26
C ILE A 180 14.33 -5.21 0.80
N GLN A 181 15.38 -4.54 0.28
CA GLN A 181 16.75 -4.77 0.73
C GLN A 181 17.06 -4.16 2.10
N HIS A 182 16.36 -3.08 2.45
CA HIS A 182 16.50 -2.43 3.75
C HIS A 182 16.20 -3.41 4.90
N GLN A 183 17.11 -3.49 5.87
CA GLN A 183 16.92 -4.28 7.07
C GLN A 183 16.15 -3.44 8.11
N GLY A 184 14.83 -3.49 8.04
CA GLY A 184 13.97 -2.71 8.93
C GLY A 184 12.61 -2.43 8.33
N PHE A 185 11.83 -1.59 8.99
CA PHE A 185 10.53 -1.19 8.46
C PHE A 185 10.73 -0.17 7.33
N SER A 186 10.23 -0.51 6.14
CA SER A 186 10.24 0.39 4.98
C SER A 186 8.82 0.84 4.67
N HIS A 187 8.64 2.15 4.50
CA HIS A 187 7.36 2.74 4.10
C HIS A 187 7.48 3.41 2.73
N ILE A 188 6.65 3.00 1.78
CA ILE A 188 6.51 3.64 0.48
C ILE A 188 5.11 4.22 0.36
N HIS A 189 5.01 5.54 0.40
CA HIS A 189 3.82 6.25 -0.02
C HIS A 189 3.83 6.35 -1.55
N VAL A 190 2.71 6.01 -2.18
CA VAL A 190 2.54 6.13 -3.63
C VAL A 190 1.33 6.99 -3.93
N ASN A 191 1.56 8.18 -4.49
CA ASN A 191 0.50 8.98 -5.08
C ASN A 191 -0.09 8.23 -6.29
N GLN A 192 -1.34 7.80 -6.14
CA GLN A 192 -2.01 6.84 -7.00
C GLN A 192 -3.23 7.47 -7.70
N ALA A 193 -3.27 7.37 -9.03
CA ALA A 193 -4.36 7.87 -9.84
C ALA A 193 -5.63 7.00 -9.69
N CYS A 194 -6.75 7.58 -9.26
CA CYS A 194 -8.05 6.91 -9.15
C CYS A 194 -9.08 7.57 -10.09
N PRO A 195 -9.14 7.17 -11.37
CA PRO A 195 -9.88 7.91 -12.39
C PRO A 195 -11.40 7.95 -12.17
N THR A 196 -11.95 7.06 -11.34
CA THR A 196 -13.38 7.00 -11.07
C THR A 196 -13.82 8.05 -10.04
N TRP A 197 -13.03 8.22 -8.97
CA TRP A 197 -13.40 9.01 -7.79
C TRP A 197 -12.52 10.22 -7.52
N ARG A 198 -11.22 10.17 -7.85
CA ARG A 198 -10.29 11.30 -7.72
C ARG A 198 -10.31 12.13 -9.00
N ARG A 199 -11.01 13.27 -8.97
CA ARG A 199 -11.28 14.14 -10.13
C ARG A 199 -10.65 15.53 -10.03
N TRP A 200 -9.72 15.70 -9.09
CA TRP A 200 -8.93 16.91 -8.88
C TRP A 200 -7.45 16.62 -9.18
#